data_AF-A0A7Y0ANR6-F1
#
_entry.id   AF-A0A7Y0ANR6-F1
#
_cell.length_a   1.000
_cell.length_b   1.000
_cell.length_c   1.000
_cell.angle_alpha   90.00
_cell.angle_beta   90.00
_cell.angle_gamma   90.00
#
_symmetry.space_group_name_H-M   'P 1'
#
loop_
_entity.id
_entity.type
_entity.pdbx_description
1 polymer ?
#
loop_
_entity_poly.entity_id
_entity_poly.type
_entity_poly.pdbx_seq_one_letter_code
_entity_poly.pdbx_strand_id
1 'polypeptide(L)'
;MKKTVFILLYFSQAALAQHKKKIPPKVPLEKQIEHSFTEEELLNDALKGSTWYFDLKNYDQTKLSFDKDKVKPDVLYFVDAKKFQISINQKNCKSLIKGTYQIMKKMEEPISTPVRYHPFKITSPYQKCVAKLSDFLWRDLDISLNETKQIIEMKAIEDVPPITLPGF
;
A
#
# COMPACT_ATOMS: atom_id res chain seq x y z
N MET A 1 72.94 -23.36 48.72
CA MET A 1 72.74 -22.22 47.78
C MET A 1 72.09 -22.73 46.51
N LYS A 2 70.84 -22.35 46.24
CA LYS A 2 70.27 -22.17 44.88
C LYS A 2 68.92 -21.47 45.06
N LYS A 3 68.80 -20.34 44.38
CA LYS A 3 67.65 -19.42 44.39
C LYS A 3 66.60 -19.94 43.43
N THR A 4 65.32 -19.90 43.82
CA THR A 4 64.24 -19.78 42.85
C THR A 4 63.13 -18.95 43.46
N VAL A 5 63.02 -17.71 42.99
CA VAL A 5 61.93 -16.79 43.26
C VAL A 5 60.81 -17.14 42.29
N PHE A 6 59.62 -17.44 42.80
CA PHE A 6 58.40 -17.53 41.98
C PHE A 6 57.59 -16.25 42.18
N ILE A 7 57.62 -15.40 41.16
CA ILE A 7 56.65 -14.32 40.93
C ILE A 7 55.65 -14.88 39.92
N LEU A 8 54.37 -14.90 40.26
CA LEU A 8 53.23 -14.99 39.34
C LEU A 8 52.00 -14.45 40.09
N LEU A 9 51.82 -13.13 40.07
CA LEU A 9 50.91 -12.40 39.18
C LEU A 9 49.44 -12.69 39.45
N TYR A 10 48.86 -11.76 40.20
CA TYR A 10 47.44 -11.43 40.25
C TYR A 10 46.80 -11.53 38.86
N PHE A 11 45.81 -12.40 38.71
CA PHE A 11 44.78 -12.21 37.70
C PHE A 11 43.45 -12.03 38.42
N SER A 12 43.04 -10.77 38.45
CA SER A 12 41.71 -10.31 38.83
C SER A 12 40.66 -11.11 38.06
N GLN A 13 39.65 -11.57 38.79
CA GLN A 13 38.45 -12.16 38.23
C GLN A 13 37.68 -11.08 37.45
N ALA A 14 37.99 -10.90 36.17
CA ALA A 14 37.07 -10.28 35.25
C ALA A 14 36.08 -11.35 34.81
N ALA A 15 35.01 -11.54 35.59
CA ALA A 15 33.83 -12.21 35.10
C ALA A 15 33.28 -11.37 33.95
N LEU A 16 33.66 -11.74 32.72
CA LEU A 16 33.01 -11.29 31.50
C LEU A 16 31.55 -11.73 31.59
N ALA A 17 30.69 -10.83 32.05
CA ALA A 17 29.27 -10.87 31.74
C ALA A 17 29.16 -10.77 30.22
N GLN A 18 29.25 -11.91 29.54
CA GLN A 18 28.76 -12.05 28.18
C GLN A 18 27.26 -11.75 28.25
N HIS A 19 26.91 -10.48 28.05
CA HIS A 19 25.61 -10.13 27.53
C HIS A 19 25.48 -10.89 26.20
N LYS A 20 24.89 -12.09 26.26
CA LYS A 20 24.26 -12.72 25.11
C LYS A 20 23.28 -11.66 24.60
N LYS A 21 23.67 -10.95 23.54
CA LYS A 21 22.72 -10.20 22.71
C LYS A 21 21.61 -11.21 22.42
N LYS A 22 20.42 -10.98 22.99
CA LYS A 22 19.22 -11.64 22.52
C LYS A 22 19.11 -11.20 21.07
N ILE A 23 19.57 -12.07 20.17
CA ILE A 23 19.24 -11.94 18.75
C ILE A 23 17.71 -11.95 18.77
N PRO A 24 17.04 -10.86 18.36
CA PRO A 24 15.59 -10.91 18.25
C PRO A 24 15.26 -12.13 17.40
N PRO A 25 14.27 -12.95 17.78
CA PRO A 25 13.93 -14.13 17.01
C PRO A 25 13.76 -13.69 15.57
N LYS A 26 14.56 -14.29 14.69
CA LYS A 26 14.47 -14.06 13.25
C LYS A 26 13.06 -14.48 12.90
N VAL A 27 12.18 -13.51 12.64
CA VAL A 27 10.84 -13.78 12.15
C VAL A 27 11.03 -14.75 10.98
N PRO A 28 10.42 -15.95 11.01
CA PRO A 28 10.61 -16.92 9.94
C PRO A 28 10.32 -16.24 8.60
N LEU A 29 11.32 -16.26 7.71
CA LEU A 29 11.24 -15.71 6.36
C LEU A 29 10.04 -16.31 5.57
N GLU A 30 9.54 -17.46 6.03
CA GLU A 30 8.38 -18.19 5.51
C GLU A 30 7.04 -17.45 5.60
N LYS A 31 6.94 -16.31 6.30
CA LYS A 31 5.71 -15.48 6.30
C LYS A 31 5.70 -14.32 5.30
N GLN A 32 6.74 -14.16 4.48
CA GLN A 32 6.66 -13.33 3.28
C GLN A 32 6.21 -14.20 2.10
N ILE A 33 5.04 -14.81 2.24
CA ILE A 33 4.37 -15.44 1.11
C ILE A 33 3.89 -14.29 0.23
N GLU A 34 4.38 -14.25 -1.00
CA GLU A 34 3.80 -13.47 -2.09
C GLU A 34 2.37 -13.99 -2.26
N HIS A 35 1.44 -13.41 -1.49
CA HIS A 35 0.07 -13.91 -1.40
C HIS A 35 -0.63 -13.59 -2.72
N SER A 36 -0.79 -14.60 -3.57
CA SER A 36 -1.62 -14.50 -4.76
C SER A 36 -3.08 -14.61 -4.34
N PHE A 37 -3.85 -13.55 -4.52
CA PHE A 37 -5.28 -13.56 -4.21
C PHE A 37 -6.05 -14.51 -5.12
N THR A 38 -6.99 -15.21 -4.53
CA THR A 38 -8.03 -15.94 -5.24
C THR A 38 -9.08 -14.96 -5.78
N GLU A 39 -9.76 -15.32 -6.87
CA GLU A 39 -10.80 -14.45 -7.46
C GLU A 39 -11.94 -14.15 -6.47
N GLU A 40 -12.22 -15.07 -5.55
CA GLU A 40 -13.23 -14.93 -4.50
C GLU A 40 -12.90 -13.82 -3.49
N GLU A 41 -11.64 -13.44 -3.35
CA GLU A 41 -11.16 -12.38 -2.44
C GLU A 41 -11.24 -10.99 -3.08
N LEU A 42 -11.57 -10.90 -4.37
CA LEU A 42 -11.59 -9.64 -5.12
C LEU A 42 -13.01 -9.12 -5.39
N LEU A 43 -13.18 -7.80 -5.32
CA LEU A 43 -14.38 -7.06 -5.73
C LEU A 43 -14.53 -6.93 -7.26
N ASN A 44 -13.60 -7.49 -8.03
CA ASN A 44 -13.53 -7.33 -9.48
C ASN A 44 -14.85 -7.63 -10.19
N ASP A 45 -15.44 -8.80 -9.92
CA ASP A 45 -16.73 -9.18 -10.52
C ASP A 45 -17.90 -8.34 -10.04
N ALA A 46 -17.88 -7.89 -8.78
CA ALA A 46 -18.94 -7.03 -8.23
C ALA A 46 -18.91 -5.62 -8.84
N LEU A 47 -17.73 -5.15 -9.23
CA LEU A 47 -17.53 -3.82 -9.84
C LEU A 47 -17.62 -3.86 -11.36
N LYS A 48 -17.49 -5.02 -12.00
CA LYS A 48 -17.58 -5.19 -13.46
C LYS A 48 -18.82 -4.50 -14.03
N GLY A 49 -18.62 -3.69 -15.07
CA GLY A 49 -19.68 -2.96 -15.77
C GLY A 49 -20.22 -1.75 -15.00
N SER A 50 -19.70 -1.43 -13.82
CA SER A 50 -20.17 -0.31 -13.01
C SER A 50 -19.50 1.01 -13.40
N THR A 51 -20.31 2.07 -13.42
CA THR A 51 -19.87 3.45 -13.66
C THR A 51 -20.01 4.28 -12.39
N TRP A 52 -19.02 5.14 -12.15
CA TRP A 52 -18.91 5.99 -10.99
C TRP A 52 -18.40 7.37 -11.40
N TYR A 53 -18.84 8.39 -10.67
CA TYR A 53 -18.64 9.79 -11.03
C TYR A 53 -17.91 10.53 -9.93
N PHE A 54 -17.05 11.46 -10.32
CA PHE A 54 -16.23 12.27 -9.41
C PHE A 54 -15.85 13.61 -10.06
N ASP A 55 -15.27 14.51 -9.26
CA ASP A 55 -14.76 15.79 -9.75
C ASP A 55 -13.30 15.96 -9.34
N LEU A 56 -12.41 15.84 -10.32
CA LEU A 56 -10.97 16.00 -10.12
C LEU A 56 -10.58 17.43 -9.72
N LYS A 57 -11.46 18.43 -9.92
CA LYS A 57 -11.18 19.82 -9.52
C LYS A 57 -11.03 19.98 -8.01
N ASN A 58 -11.74 19.16 -7.22
CA ASN A 58 -11.74 19.22 -5.75
C ASN A 58 -10.82 18.18 -5.10
N TYR A 59 -9.95 17.56 -5.89
CA TYR A 59 -9.07 16.48 -5.46
C TYR A 59 -7.85 17.01 -4.68
N ASP A 60 -7.67 16.49 -3.46
CA ASP A 60 -6.63 16.92 -2.50
C ASP A 60 -5.35 16.07 -2.52
N GLN A 61 -5.24 15.08 -3.43
CA GLN A 61 -4.11 14.15 -3.57
C GLN A 61 -3.94 13.11 -2.47
N THR A 62 -4.83 13.08 -1.47
CA THR A 62 -4.80 12.09 -0.39
C THR A 62 -6.02 11.18 -0.41
N LYS A 63 -7.15 11.67 -0.90
CA LYS A 63 -8.39 10.90 -1.04
C LYS A 63 -9.16 11.24 -2.30
N LEU A 64 -9.95 10.28 -2.76
CA LEU A 64 -10.91 10.47 -3.84
C LEU A 64 -12.16 9.63 -3.58
N SER A 65 -13.33 10.26 -3.74
CA SER A 65 -14.62 9.59 -3.57
C SER A 65 -15.38 9.58 -4.89
N PHE A 66 -16.03 8.47 -5.18
CA PHE A 66 -16.79 8.25 -6.39
C PHE A 66 -18.20 7.82 -6.01
N ASP A 67 -19.21 8.39 -6.65
CA ASP A 67 -20.60 8.05 -6.39
C ASP A 67 -21.38 7.88 -7.70
N LYS A 68 -22.71 7.93 -7.62
CA LYS A 68 -23.63 7.76 -8.76
C LYS A 68 -24.12 9.08 -9.34
N ASP A 69 -23.57 10.22 -8.92
CA ASP A 69 -24.01 11.54 -9.38
C ASP A 69 -23.47 11.86 -10.78
N LYS A 70 -24.33 11.74 -11.78
CA LYS A 70 -24.01 11.99 -13.20
C LYS A 70 -23.75 13.45 -13.54
N VAL A 71 -23.99 14.38 -12.61
CA VAL A 71 -23.70 15.81 -12.83
C VAL A 71 -22.20 16.07 -12.78
N LYS A 72 -21.42 15.21 -12.12
CA LYS A 72 -19.97 15.37 -12.04
C LYS A 72 -19.29 15.05 -13.37
N PRO A 73 -18.23 15.80 -13.71
CA PRO A 73 -17.65 15.78 -15.06
C PRO A 73 -16.78 14.55 -15.35
N ASP A 74 -16.17 13.94 -14.32
CA ASP A 74 -15.20 12.86 -14.51
C ASP A 74 -15.79 11.50 -14.13
N VAL A 75 -15.34 10.46 -14.85
CA VAL A 75 -15.98 9.14 -14.82
C VAL A 75 -14.94 8.05 -14.63
N LEU A 76 -15.15 7.18 -13.63
CA LEU A 76 -14.49 5.89 -13.47
C LEU A 76 -15.44 4.79 -13.94
N TYR A 77 -14.98 3.99 -14.90
CA TYR A 77 -15.72 2.87 -15.45
C TYR A 77 -14.91 1.59 -15.34
N PHE A 78 -15.46 0.59 -14.65
CA PHE A 78 -14.90 -0.75 -14.60
C PHE A 78 -15.43 -1.54 -15.79
N VAL A 79 -14.64 -1.60 -16.86
CA VAL A 79 -15.06 -2.12 -18.18
C VAL A 79 -15.44 -3.60 -18.12
N ASP A 80 -14.56 -4.39 -17.51
CA ASP A 80 -14.74 -5.82 -17.27
C ASP A 80 -14.11 -6.18 -15.92
N ALA A 81 -14.04 -7.47 -15.57
CA ALA A 81 -13.44 -7.92 -14.30
C ALA A 81 -11.92 -7.69 -14.19
N LYS A 82 -11.25 -7.18 -15.24
CA LYS A 82 -9.81 -6.98 -15.29
C LYS A 82 -9.41 -5.56 -15.66
N LYS A 83 -10.28 -4.79 -16.32
CA LYS A 83 -9.95 -3.50 -16.93
C LYS A 83 -10.81 -2.38 -16.40
N PHE A 84 -10.19 -1.22 -16.25
CA PHE A 84 -10.87 0.03 -15.93
C PHE A 84 -10.52 1.11 -16.96
N GLN A 85 -11.35 2.15 -16.97
CA GLN A 85 -11.14 3.38 -17.72
C GLN A 85 -11.55 4.57 -16.87
N ILE A 86 -10.70 5.59 -16.78
CA ILE A 86 -11.03 6.90 -16.20
C ILE A 86 -11.06 7.93 -17.32
N SER A 87 -12.18 8.63 -17.45
CA SER A 87 -12.36 9.72 -18.40
C SER A 87 -12.37 11.03 -17.63
N ILE A 88 -11.41 11.90 -17.91
CA ILE A 88 -11.34 13.25 -17.35
C ILE A 88 -11.88 14.23 -18.37
N ASN A 89 -12.87 15.04 -17.98
CA ASN A 89 -13.55 15.99 -18.84
C ASN A 89 -13.65 17.36 -18.17
N GLN A 90 -12.49 17.89 -17.80
CA GLN A 90 -12.34 19.20 -17.17
C GLN A 90 -12.08 20.27 -18.25
N LYS A 91 -12.39 21.55 -17.96
CA LYS A 91 -12.26 22.66 -18.93
C LYS A 91 -10.89 22.71 -19.62
N ASN A 92 -9.82 22.43 -18.87
CA ASN A 92 -8.43 22.52 -19.33
C ASN A 92 -7.72 21.15 -19.44
N CYS A 93 -8.45 20.03 -19.29
CA CYS A 93 -7.88 18.69 -19.37
C CYS A 93 -8.95 17.71 -19.84
N LYS A 94 -8.75 17.17 -21.05
CA LYS A 94 -9.51 16.04 -21.58
C LYS A 94 -8.55 14.88 -21.73
N SER A 95 -8.77 13.83 -20.96
CA SER A 95 -7.81 12.74 -20.80
C SER A 95 -8.53 11.41 -20.63
N LEU A 96 -7.87 10.35 -21.10
CA LEU A 96 -8.33 8.99 -20.96
C LEU A 96 -7.22 8.14 -20.34
N ILE A 97 -7.46 7.67 -19.13
CA ILE A 97 -6.60 6.73 -18.42
C ILE A 97 -7.21 5.34 -18.56
N LYS A 98 -6.39 4.37 -18.94
CA LYS A 98 -6.80 2.95 -19.03
C LYS A 98 -5.83 2.12 -18.22
N GLY A 99 -6.32 0.99 -17.73
CA GLY A 99 -5.47 0.09 -16.97
C GLY A 99 -6.18 -1.18 -16.56
N THR A 100 -5.50 -1.93 -15.70
CA THR A 100 -6.05 -3.09 -15.02
C THR A 100 -6.23 -2.80 -13.54
N TYR A 101 -7.13 -3.52 -12.88
CA TYR A 101 -7.38 -3.34 -11.46
C TYR A 101 -7.55 -4.69 -10.74
N GLN A 102 -7.20 -4.68 -9.47
CA GLN A 102 -7.54 -5.71 -8.50
C GLN A 102 -7.94 -4.95 -7.24
N ILE A 103 -9.13 -5.20 -6.69
CA ILE A 103 -9.57 -4.55 -5.45
C ILE A 103 -10.01 -5.64 -4.49
N MET A 104 -9.46 -5.65 -3.28
CA MET A 104 -9.82 -6.64 -2.27
C MET A 104 -11.23 -6.40 -1.73
N LYS A 105 -11.95 -7.48 -1.43
CA LYS A 105 -13.09 -7.42 -0.51
C LYS A 105 -12.56 -7.08 0.87
N LYS A 106 -13.18 -6.10 1.54
CA LYS A 106 -12.88 -5.81 2.94
C LYS A 106 -13.19 -7.06 3.77
N MET A 107 -12.18 -7.72 4.29
CA MET A 107 -12.34 -8.88 5.18
C MET A 107 -12.19 -8.42 6.64
N GLU A 108 -12.93 -9.06 7.54
CA GLU A 108 -12.84 -8.81 8.97
C GLU A 108 -11.49 -9.33 9.49
N GLU A 109 -10.68 -8.42 10.06
CA GLU A 109 -9.42 -8.71 10.78
C GLU A 109 -8.21 -9.19 9.92
N PRO A 110 -6.95 -9.02 10.40
CA PRO A 110 -5.90 -8.36 9.64
C PRO A 110 -5.35 -9.24 8.52
N ILE A 111 -5.62 -8.84 7.28
CA ILE A 111 -4.85 -9.31 6.14
C ILE A 111 -3.53 -8.53 6.15
N SER A 112 -2.41 -9.26 6.18
CA SER A 112 -1.16 -8.73 5.68
C SER A 112 -1.37 -8.45 4.19
N THR A 113 -1.82 -7.25 3.83
CA THR A 113 -1.75 -6.82 2.44
C THR A 113 -0.31 -7.06 2.00
N PRO A 114 -0.07 -7.80 0.89
CA PRO A 114 1.27 -8.03 0.40
C PRO A 114 1.97 -6.68 0.33
N VAL A 115 3.21 -6.66 0.79
CA VAL A 115 4.06 -5.48 0.71
C VAL A 115 4.01 -4.96 -0.73
N ARG A 116 3.52 -3.73 -0.94
CA ARG A 116 3.32 -3.07 -2.26
C ARG A 116 2.13 -3.56 -3.09
N TYR A 117 0.98 -3.82 -2.48
CA TYR A 117 -0.25 -4.07 -3.23
C TYR A 117 -0.80 -2.78 -3.86
N HIS A 118 -0.75 -2.71 -5.20
CA HIS A 118 -1.26 -1.60 -5.98
C HIS A 118 -2.60 -1.96 -6.64
N PRO A 119 -3.73 -1.40 -6.20
CA PRO A 119 -5.04 -1.81 -6.71
C PRO A 119 -5.25 -1.47 -8.20
N PHE A 120 -4.51 -0.48 -8.70
CA PHE A 120 -4.58 -0.04 -10.09
C PHE A 120 -3.23 -0.13 -10.76
N LYS A 121 -3.23 -0.53 -12.03
CA LYS A 121 -2.08 -0.50 -12.91
C LYS A 121 -2.44 0.23 -14.20
N ILE A 122 -1.80 1.37 -14.44
CA ILE A 122 -2.06 2.18 -15.63
C ILE A 122 -1.32 1.59 -16.84
N THR A 123 -2.03 1.45 -17.96
CA THR A 123 -1.49 0.95 -19.23
C THR A 123 -1.57 1.98 -20.36
N SER A 124 -2.31 3.07 -20.18
CA SER A 124 -2.32 4.20 -21.13
C SER A 124 -1.03 5.02 -21.07
N PRO A 125 -0.64 5.70 -22.16
CA PRO A 125 0.49 6.63 -22.15
C PRO A 125 0.34 7.73 -21.09
N TYR A 126 1.47 8.19 -20.55
CA TYR A 126 1.52 9.29 -19.60
C TYR A 126 0.94 10.58 -20.18
N GLN A 127 0.14 11.28 -19.37
CA GLN A 127 -0.53 12.52 -19.77
C GLN A 127 -0.36 13.58 -18.67
N LYS A 128 0.32 14.68 -19.02
CA LYS A 128 0.72 15.72 -18.05
C LYS A 128 -0.44 16.30 -17.24
N CYS A 129 -1.62 16.48 -17.84
CA CYS A 129 -2.74 17.11 -17.15
C CYS A 129 -3.39 16.23 -16.07
N VAL A 130 -3.09 14.93 -16.04
CA VAL A 130 -3.57 13.97 -15.04
C VAL A 130 -2.42 13.31 -14.26
N ALA A 131 -1.23 13.93 -14.25
CA ALA A 131 -0.05 13.38 -13.59
C ALA A 131 -0.31 13.03 -12.12
N LYS A 132 -0.86 13.98 -11.35
CA LYS A 132 -1.19 13.78 -9.92
C LYS A 132 -2.19 12.65 -9.66
N LEU A 133 -3.16 12.48 -10.55
CA LEU A 133 -4.12 11.37 -10.45
C LEU A 133 -3.42 10.05 -10.75
N SER A 134 -2.59 10.02 -11.80
CA SER A 134 -1.82 8.84 -12.18
C SER A 134 -0.90 8.43 -11.03
N ASP A 135 -0.15 9.36 -10.46
CA ASP A 135 0.76 9.10 -9.33
C ASP A 135 0.00 8.56 -8.11
N PHE A 136 -1.22 9.03 -7.85
CA PHE A 136 -2.05 8.51 -6.77
C PHE A 136 -2.56 7.10 -7.01
N LEU A 137 -3.00 6.78 -8.23
CA LEU A 137 -3.41 5.41 -8.59
C LEU A 137 -2.25 4.41 -8.51
N TRP A 138 -1.01 4.90 -8.56
CA TRP A 138 0.23 4.13 -8.37
C TRP A 138 0.70 4.05 -6.92
N ARG A 139 -0.08 4.49 -5.93
CA ARG A 139 0.23 4.29 -4.50
C ARG A 139 -0.43 3.02 -3.97
N ASP A 140 -0.02 2.64 -2.78
CA ASP A 140 -0.80 1.74 -1.94
C ASP A 140 -2.08 2.47 -1.51
N LEU A 141 -3.24 1.94 -1.91
CA LEU A 141 -4.53 2.57 -1.67
C LEU A 141 -5.40 1.67 -0.79
N ASP A 142 -5.98 2.27 0.25
CA ASP A 142 -7.13 1.71 0.96
C ASP A 142 -8.40 2.08 0.19
N ILE A 143 -9.16 1.07 -0.22
CA ILE A 143 -10.37 1.23 -1.02
C ILE A 143 -11.54 0.60 -0.27
N SER A 144 -12.56 1.40 -0.01
CA SER A 144 -13.75 0.96 0.68
C SER A 144 -15.02 1.27 -0.10
N LEU A 145 -15.97 0.34 -0.04
CA LEU A 145 -17.35 0.58 -0.45
C LEU A 145 -18.15 0.91 0.81
N ASN A 146 -18.93 1.99 0.75
CA ASN A 146 -19.85 2.28 1.85
C ASN A 146 -20.93 1.19 1.95
N GLU A 147 -21.61 1.12 3.10
CA GLU A 147 -22.62 0.06 3.38
C GLU A 147 -23.74 0.02 2.33
N THR A 148 -24.14 1.17 1.80
CA THR A 148 -25.17 1.27 0.78
C THR A 148 -24.67 0.94 -0.63
N LYS A 149 -23.36 0.67 -0.82
CA LYS A 149 -22.70 0.45 -2.11
C LYS A 149 -22.92 1.58 -3.12
N GLN A 150 -23.14 2.80 -2.61
CA GLN A 150 -23.37 4.01 -3.41
C GLN A 150 -22.13 4.87 -3.54
N ILE A 151 -21.12 4.66 -2.69
CA ILE A 151 -19.87 5.43 -2.68
C ILE A 151 -18.68 4.47 -2.63
N ILE A 152 -17.73 4.66 -3.54
CA ILE A 152 -16.35 4.15 -3.43
C ILE A 152 -15.51 5.28 -2.82
N GLU A 153 -14.77 4.98 -1.77
CA GLU A 153 -13.70 5.86 -1.26
C GLU A 153 -12.34 5.23 -1.51
N MET A 154 -11.40 6.01 -2.01
CA MET A 154 -9.99 5.66 -2.15
C MET A 154 -9.16 6.61 -1.29
N LYS A 155 -8.25 6.06 -0.48
CA LYS A 155 -7.34 6.83 0.36
C LYS A 155 -5.93 6.29 0.18
N ALA A 156 -4.96 7.18 -0.01
CA ALA A 156 -3.57 6.78 0.02
C ALA A 156 -3.23 6.30 1.43
N ILE A 157 -2.64 5.11 1.53
CA ILE A 157 -2.06 4.65 2.79
C ILE A 157 -0.79 5.49 2.98
N GLU A 158 -0.77 6.31 4.02
CA GLU A 158 0.46 7.02 4.37
C GLU A 158 1.51 5.98 4.77
N ASP A 159 2.65 5.98 4.08
CA ASP A 159 3.83 5.28 4.56
C ASP A 159 4.13 5.85 5.95
N VAL A 160 3.77 5.09 7.00
CA VAL A 160 4.19 5.43 8.35
C VAL A 160 5.71 5.50 8.29
N PRO A 161 6.34 6.67 8.53
CA PRO A 161 7.79 6.75 8.51
C PRO A 161 8.32 5.71 9.49
N PRO A 162 9.39 4.97 9.16
CA PRO A 162 9.97 4.03 10.08
C PRO A 162 10.22 4.78 11.39
N ILE A 163 9.72 4.22 12.51
CA ILE A 163 9.91 4.80 13.84
C ILE A 163 11.42 4.99 13.99
N THR A 164 11.89 6.22 13.86
CA THR A 164 13.24 6.61 14.27
C THR A 164 13.22 6.54 15.78
N LEU A 165 13.59 5.38 16.32
CA LEU A 165 13.93 5.26 17.73
C LEU A 165 15.03 6.30 18.00
N PRO A 166 14.79 7.28 18.90
CA PRO A 166 15.85 8.21 19.25
C PRO A 166 16.90 7.46 20.04
N GLY A 167 18.11 7.39 19.48
CA GLY A 167 19.33 7.02 20.20
C GLY A 167 19.76 5.56 20.08
N PHE A 168 20.84 5.36 19.32
CA PHE A 168 21.94 4.48 19.69
C PHE A 168 23.25 5.23 19.46
#